data_AF-A0A7C6M0S9-F1
#
_entry.id   AF-A0A7C6M0S9-F1
#
_cell.length_a   1.000
_cell.length_b   1.000
_cell.length_c   1.000
_cell.angle_alpha   90.00
_cell.angle_beta   90.00
_cell.angle_gamma   90.00
#
_symmetry.space_group_name_H-M   'P 1'
#
loop_
_entity.id
_entity.type
_entity.pdbx_description
1 polymer ?
#
loop_
_entity_poly.entity_id
_entity_poly.type
_entity_poly.pdbx_seq_one_letter_code
_entity_poly.pdbx_strand_id
1 'polypeptide(L)'
;MKFRLLIIIALALLVASGCEREQELVLPDATISVLNYDGSPIIQELNGEVMIDITSQSLAGVDKVEVWVDGSLVETVQPESDLFTFNYAYLYKVAPTAKMGDKVTISFRMTDKDGRVVTSTPVIIRIDQPYRVESFVSEGNSFQKVTGRINTDLTFTKDKKWLMDSVVSVSEGATLTIEAGTTVYFRTFSNSDKLSRLVITRGARIIADGTRDQPIVFTSDQVLSGKATRGDWGGLSIFGSAATNAGSTVVLNGFRYGGTLNSENSGTLRFVRVEYSGKGGLHSLELSGVGGGTKVEYYQSFESYNNAVRVRGGRVS
;
A
#
# COMPACT_ATOMS: atom_id res chain seq x y z
N MET A 1 -42.22 41.57 70.07
CA MET A 1 -42.89 41.20 68.80
C MET A 1 -42.11 41.55 67.53
N LYS A 2 -41.08 42.43 67.56
CA LYS A 2 -40.33 42.86 66.35
C LYS A 2 -39.21 41.91 65.87
N PHE A 3 -38.67 41.05 66.75
CA PHE A 3 -37.51 40.19 66.40
C PHE A 3 -37.90 38.88 65.69
N ARG A 4 -39.08 38.32 65.98
CA ARG A 4 -39.59 37.10 65.31
C ARG A 4 -40.03 37.36 63.86
N LEU A 5 -40.50 38.57 63.55
CA LEU A 5 -40.92 38.95 62.19
C LEU A 5 -39.71 39.12 61.25
N LEU A 6 -38.59 39.65 61.75
CA LEU A 6 -37.36 39.79 60.95
C LEU A 6 -36.75 38.44 60.58
N ILE A 7 -36.79 37.45 61.48
CA ILE A 7 -36.26 36.11 61.21
C ILE A 7 -37.12 35.38 60.17
N ILE A 8 -38.44 35.54 60.21
CA ILE A 8 -39.34 34.92 59.21
C ILE A 8 -39.17 35.57 57.84
N ILE A 9 -38.98 36.90 57.78
CA ILE A 9 -38.72 37.62 56.51
C ILE A 9 -37.33 37.24 55.96
N ALA A 10 -36.30 37.13 56.80
CA ALA A 10 -34.97 36.71 56.38
C ALA A 10 -34.94 35.25 55.89
N LEU A 11 -35.73 34.35 56.51
CA LEU A 11 -35.84 32.95 56.08
C LEU A 11 -36.64 32.81 54.77
N ALA A 12 -37.67 33.63 54.55
CA ALA A 12 -38.44 33.64 53.30
C ALA A 12 -37.62 34.20 52.12
N LEU A 13 -36.74 35.19 52.36
CA LEU A 13 -35.82 35.73 51.35
C LEU A 13 -34.72 34.74 50.95
N LEU A 14 -34.30 33.84 51.85
CA LEU A 14 -33.34 32.76 51.52
C LEU A 14 -33.96 31.66 50.64
N VAL A 15 -35.26 31.37 50.80
CA VAL A 15 -35.94 30.34 49.97
C VAL A 15 -36.25 30.89 48.56
N ALA A 16 -36.51 32.19 48.43
CA ALA A 16 -36.77 32.84 47.14
C ALA A 16 -35.51 33.07 46.28
N SER A 17 -34.31 32.96 46.86
CA SER A 17 -33.03 33.05 46.15
C SER A 17 -32.39 31.69 45.85
N GLY A 18 -33.02 30.58 46.28
CA GLY A 18 -32.55 29.21 46.03
C GLY A 18 -33.04 28.60 44.71
N CYS A 19 -33.66 29.38 43.82
CA CYS A 19 -34.10 28.91 42.51
C CYS A 19 -33.25 29.53 41.39
N GLU A 20 -31.93 29.48 41.53
CA GLU A 20 -31.07 29.53 40.35
C GLU A 20 -31.29 28.20 39.63
N ARG A 21 -32.05 28.25 38.53
CA ARG A 21 -32.27 27.12 37.62
C ARG A 21 -30.89 26.63 37.19
N GLU A 22 -30.50 25.43 37.62
CA GLU A 22 -29.21 24.82 37.28
C GLU A 22 -28.97 24.99 35.78
N GLN A 23 -27.87 25.66 35.45
CA GLN A 23 -27.51 25.90 34.07
C GLN A 23 -27.20 24.54 33.45
N GLU A 24 -28.02 24.14 32.47
CA GLU A 24 -27.93 22.84 31.83
C GLU A 24 -26.51 22.66 31.30
N LEU A 25 -25.80 21.65 31.80
CA LEU A 25 -24.41 21.40 31.42
C LEU A 25 -24.40 21.04 29.93
N VAL A 26 -23.95 21.96 29.07
CA VAL A 26 -23.80 21.69 27.64
C VAL A 26 -22.58 20.80 27.48
N LEU A 27 -22.82 19.49 27.40
CA LEU A 27 -21.78 18.52 27.11
C LEU A 27 -21.26 18.77 25.68
N PRO A 28 -19.94 18.66 25.42
CA PRO A 28 -19.42 18.62 24.06
C PRO A 28 -20.16 17.59 23.21
N ASP A 29 -20.32 17.92 21.93
CA ASP A 29 -21.03 17.06 20.98
C ASP A 29 -20.37 15.68 20.90
N ALA A 30 -21.21 14.66 20.77
CA ALA A 30 -20.76 13.32 20.44
C ALA A 30 -20.03 13.33 19.08
N THR A 31 -18.95 12.57 18.95
CA THR A 31 -18.14 12.51 17.73
C THR A 31 -17.84 11.08 17.32
N ILE A 32 -17.64 10.88 16.02
CA ILE A 32 -17.06 9.66 15.45
C ILE A 32 -16.10 10.06 14.34
N SER A 33 -14.85 9.62 14.47
CA SER A 33 -13.76 9.99 13.57
C SER A 33 -13.11 8.74 13.00
N VAL A 34 -12.76 8.79 11.71
CA VAL A 34 -11.94 7.76 11.05
C VAL A 34 -10.48 8.20 11.11
N LEU A 35 -9.62 7.40 11.73
CA LEU A 35 -8.25 7.79 12.08
C LEU A 35 -7.29 7.65 10.90
N ASN A 36 -7.53 6.67 10.03
CA ASN A 36 -6.61 6.27 8.96
C ASN A 36 -7.16 6.60 7.56
N TYR A 37 -7.94 7.67 7.45
CA TYR A 37 -8.55 8.13 6.20
C TYR A 37 -8.41 9.64 6.03
N ASP A 38 -7.79 10.07 4.95
CA ASP A 38 -7.51 11.49 4.65
C ASP A 38 -8.58 12.15 3.77
N GLY A 39 -9.65 11.43 3.44
CA GLY A 39 -10.71 11.88 2.53
C GLY A 39 -10.51 11.48 1.07
N SER A 40 -9.34 10.97 0.69
CA SER A 40 -9.07 10.47 -0.67
C SER A 40 -9.51 9.01 -0.81
N PRO A 41 -10.08 8.59 -1.96
CA PRO A 41 -10.44 7.20 -2.18
C PRO A 41 -9.27 6.24 -1.94
N ILE A 42 -9.49 5.23 -1.10
CA ILE A 42 -8.55 4.12 -0.89
C ILE A 42 -8.64 3.21 -2.12
N ILE A 43 -7.53 3.02 -2.83
CA ILE A 43 -7.48 2.07 -3.95
C ILE A 43 -7.21 0.68 -3.41
N GLN A 44 -8.10 -0.27 -3.68
CA GLN A 44 -7.96 -1.65 -3.21
C GLN A 44 -8.16 -2.66 -4.35
N GLU A 45 -7.33 -3.69 -4.37
CA GLU A 45 -7.45 -4.80 -5.31
C GLU A 45 -8.54 -5.81 -4.91
N LEU A 46 -8.96 -6.67 -5.84
CA LEU A 46 -9.91 -7.75 -5.54
C LEU A 46 -9.38 -8.66 -4.43
N ASN A 47 -10.28 -9.11 -3.56
CA ASN A 47 -9.98 -9.92 -2.37
C ASN A 47 -9.07 -9.26 -1.33
N GLY A 48 -8.60 -8.04 -1.59
CA GLY A 48 -7.79 -7.29 -0.65
C GLY A 48 -8.63 -6.74 0.51
N GLU A 49 -7.92 -6.40 1.58
CA GLU A 49 -8.52 -6.01 2.85
C GLU A 49 -8.11 -4.58 3.20
N VAL A 50 -9.07 -3.79 3.66
CA VAL A 50 -8.88 -2.43 4.14
C VAL A 50 -9.25 -2.40 5.61
N MET A 51 -8.27 -2.13 6.46
CA MET A 51 -8.50 -1.87 7.88
C MET A 51 -8.89 -0.41 8.05
N ILE A 52 -10.00 -0.16 8.73
CA ILE A 52 -10.52 1.19 8.99
C ILE A 52 -10.61 1.36 10.50
N ASP A 53 -9.77 2.25 11.02
CA ASP A 53 -9.70 2.55 12.45
C ASP A 53 -10.61 3.72 12.77
N ILE A 54 -11.47 3.57 13.76
CA ILE A 54 -12.37 4.63 14.23
C ILE A 54 -12.24 4.88 15.72
N THR A 55 -12.54 6.12 16.11
CA THR A 55 -12.74 6.51 17.50
C THR A 55 -14.09 7.21 17.62
N SER A 56 -14.93 6.71 18.52
CA SER A 56 -16.20 7.33 18.90
C SER A 56 -16.09 7.92 20.31
N GLN A 57 -16.63 9.11 20.54
CA GLN A 57 -16.61 9.76 21.85
C GLN A 57 -17.97 10.39 22.17
N SER A 58 -18.47 10.16 23.39
CA SER A 58 -19.64 10.87 23.94
C SER A 58 -19.53 10.89 25.45
N LEU A 59 -19.85 12.03 26.07
CA LEU A 59 -19.93 12.13 27.54
C LEU A 59 -21.14 11.41 28.13
N ALA A 60 -22.16 11.08 27.32
CA ALA A 60 -23.24 10.19 27.74
C ALA A 60 -22.80 8.70 27.78
N GLY A 61 -21.64 8.39 27.20
CA GLY A 61 -21.20 7.02 26.95
C GLY A 61 -21.68 6.52 25.59
N VAL A 62 -20.85 5.73 24.93
CA VAL A 62 -21.18 5.09 23.65
C VAL A 62 -22.06 3.87 23.91
N ASP A 63 -23.25 3.80 23.27
CA ASP A 63 -24.16 2.65 23.37
C ASP A 63 -23.85 1.60 22.29
N LYS A 64 -23.76 2.02 21.04
CA LYS A 64 -23.41 1.14 19.91
C LYS A 64 -22.75 1.89 18.76
N VAL A 65 -22.02 1.15 17.95
CA VAL A 65 -21.52 1.58 16.64
C VAL A 65 -22.03 0.61 15.58
N GLU A 66 -22.65 1.16 14.55
CA GLU A 66 -23.13 0.42 13.38
C GLU A 66 -22.21 0.67 12.19
N VAL A 67 -21.88 -0.40 11.45
CA VAL A 67 -21.11 -0.33 10.21
C VAL A 67 -22.08 -0.43 9.04
N TRP A 68 -22.01 0.55 8.14
CA TRP A 68 -22.85 0.64 6.95
C TRP A 68 -21.98 0.56 5.71
N VAL A 69 -22.29 -0.37 4.81
CA VAL A 69 -21.59 -0.57 3.53
C VAL A 69 -22.60 -0.38 2.40
N ASP A 70 -22.32 0.58 1.52
CA ASP A 70 -23.20 0.99 0.41
C ASP A 70 -24.66 1.23 0.85
N GLY A 71 -24.81 1.86 2.02
CA GLY A 71 -26.11 2.19 2.60
C GLY A 71 -26.84 1.02 3.28
N SER A 72 -26.23 -0.17 3.33
CA SER A 72 -26.77 -1.33 4.04
C SER A 72 -26.04 -1.54 5.37
N LEU A 73 -26.80 -1.78 6.45
CA LEU A 73 -26.23 -2.17 7.74
C LEU A 73 -25.61 -3.56 7.63
N VAL A 74 -24.33 -3.69 7.99
CA VAL A 74 -23.61 -4.98 7.93
C VAL A 74 -23.18 -5.49 9.30
N GLU A 75 -22.95 -4.60 10.26
CA GLU A 75 -22.47 -4.98 11.59
C GLU A 75 -22.99 -3.99 12.64
N THR A 76 -23.22 -4.48 13.85
CA THR A 76 -23.51 -3.67 15.04
C THR A 76 -22.59 -4.13 16.15
N VAL A 77 -21.84 -3.19 16.71
CA VAL A 77 -20.84 -3.42 17.76
C VAL A 77 -21.27 -2.66 19.00
N GLN A 78 -21.24 -3.32 20.14
CA GLN A 78 -21.55 -2.73 21.44
C GLN A 78 -20.30 -2.76 22.32
N PRO A 79 -19.94 -1.65 22.99
CA PRO A 79 -18.87 -1.66 23.98
C PRO A 79 -19.15 -2.63 25.14
N GLU A 80 -18.12 -3.30 25.67
CA GLU A 80 -18.26 -4.25 26.79
C GLU A 80 -18.61 -3.58 28.13
N SER A 81 -18.43 -2.27 28.23
CA SER A 81 -18.71 -1.46 29.41
C SER A 81 -19.07 -0.03 29.03
N ASP A 82 -19.46 0.77 30.02
CA ASP A 82 -19.79 2.18 29.88
C ASP A 82 -18.54 3.00 29.53
N LEU A 83 -18.26 3.13 28.23
CA LEU A 83 -17.09 3.84 27.73
C LEU A 83 -17.49 5.18 27.12
N PHE A 84 -16.85 6.25 27.59
CA PHE A 84 -16.94 7.58 26.96
C PHE A 84 -16.14 7.68 25.65
N THR A 85 -15.24 6.74 25.42
CA THR A 85 -14.44 6.63 24.20
C THR A 85 -14.36 5.16 23.79
N PHE A 86 -14.73 4.87 22.55
CA PHE A 86 -14.71 3.53 21.99
C PHE A 86 -13.88 3.51 20.71
N ASN A 87 -12.83 2.69 20.70
CA ASN A 87 -11.98 2.46 19.54
C ASN A 87 -12.37 1.14 18.89
N TYR A 88 -12.49 1.15 17.57
CA TYR A 88 -12.86 -0.04 16.81
C TYR A 88 -12.11 -0.07 15.48
N ALA A 89 -11.68 -1.26 15.08
CA ALA A 89 -11.00 -1.50 13.81
C ALA A 89 -11.88 -2.42 12.97
N TYR A 90 -12.44 -1.87 11.89
CA TYR A 90 -13.24 -2.63 10.93
C TYR A 90 -12.35 -3.15 9.81
N LEU A 91 -12.41 -4.45 9.52
CA LEU A 91 -11.71 -5.05 8.38
C LEU A 91 -12.69 -5.27 7.23
N TYR A 92 -12.68 -4.36 6.25
CA TYR A 92 -13.45 -4.55 5.03
C TYR A 92 -12.68 -5.45 4.06
N LYS A 93 -13.33 -6.49 3.55
CA LYS A 93 -12.79 -7.33 2.48
C LYS A 93 -13.52 -7.07 1.18
N VAL A 94 -12.78 -6.69 0.14
CA VAL A 94 -13.34 -6.52 -1.21
C VAL A 94 -13.93 -7.83 -1.69
N ALA A 95 -15.22 -7.81 -2.05
CA ALA A 95 -15.92 -9.01 -2.49
C ALA A 95 -15.25 -9.61 -3.74
N PRO A 96 -15.12 -10.95 -3.84
CA PRO A 96 -14.57 -11.61 -5.03
C PRO A 96 -15.38 -11.34 -6.31
N THR A 97 -16.67 -11.02 -6.16
CA THR A 97 -17.61 -10.72 -7.24
C THR A 97 -17.57 -9.26 -7.69
N ALA A 98 -16.81 -8.40 -7.01
CA ALA A 98 -16.71 -7.00 -7.35
C ALA A 98 -15.96 -6.80 -8.69
N LYS A 99 -16.17 -5.66 -9.33
CA LYS A 99 -15.59 -5.34 -10.63
C LYS A 99 -14.58 -4.20 -10.50
N MET A 100 -13.62 -4.19 -11.43
CA MET A 100 -12.71 -3.05 -11.58
C MET A 100 -13.51 -1.78 -11.87
N GLY A 101 -13.18 -0.71 -11.14
CA GLY A 101 -13.88 0.57 -11.20
C GLY A 101 -15.03 0.71 -10.19
N ASP A 102 -15.46 -0.38 -9.54
CA ASP A 102 -16.51 -0.30 -8.51
C ASP A 102 -16.07 0.60 -7.36
N LYS A 103 -17.05 1.28 -6.77
CA LYS A 103 -16.88 2.14 -5.60
C LYS A 103 -17.70 1.56 -4.46
N VAL A 104 -17.06 1.39 -3.32
CA VAL A 104 -17.68 0.99 -2.06
C VAL A 104 -17.62 2.18 -1.11
N THR A 105 -18.73 2.47 -0.45
CA THR A 105 -18.85 3.54 0.54
C THR A 105 -19.11 2.93 1.90
N ILE A 106 -18.23 3.18 2.86
CA ILE A 106 -18.35 2.69 4.23
C ILE A 106 -18.55 3.87 5.16
N SER A 107 -19.58 3.83 5.98
CA SER A 107 -19.81 4.80 7.05
C SER A 107 -20.06 4.11 8.38
N PHE A 108 -19.71 4.81 9.45
CA PHE A 108 -19.93 4.35 10.80
C PHE A 108 -20.93 5.27 11.47
N ARG A 109 -21.87 4.67 12.21
CA ARG A 109 -22.91 5.40 12.91
C ARG A 109 -22.87 5.03 14.38
N MET A 110 -22.52 5.99 15.22
CA MET A 110 -22.54 5.82 16.67
C MET A 110 -23.89 6.28 17.23
N THR A 111 -24.45 5.49 18.15
CA THR A 111 -25.53 5.91 19.04
C THR A 111 -24.97 6.00 20.45
N ASP A 112 -25.21 7.11 21.14
CA ASP A 112 -24.85 7.28 22.55
C ASP A 112 -25.98 6.82 23.48
N LYS A 113 -25.73 6.76 24.79
CA LYS A 113 -26.74 6.30 25.76
C LYS A 113 -27.95 7.22 25.93
N ASP A 114 -27.85 8.47 25.47
CA ASP A 114 -28.98 9.41 25.42
C ASP A 114 -29.80 9.23 24.12
N GLY A 115 -29.40 8.31 23.24
CA GLY A 115 -30.01 8.07 21.94
C GLY A 115 -29.59 9.06 20.85
N ARG A 116 -28.59 9.92 21.09
CA ARG A 116 -28.02 10.78 20.06
C ARG A 116 -27.29 9.92 19.05
N VAL A 117 -27.37 10.33 17.79
CA VAL A 117 -26.79 9.61 16.66
C VAL A 117 -25.81 10.50 15.93
N VAL A 118 -24.61 9.98 15.67
CA VAL A 118 -23.56 10.67 14.90
C VAL A 118 -23.00 9.73 13.83
N THR A 119 -22.82 10.25 12.62
CA THR A 119 -22.28 9.49 11.48
C THR A 119 -20.92 10.02 11.08
N SER A 120 -19.99 9.13 10.74
CA SER A 120 -18.65 9.48 10.29
C SER A 120 -18.66 10.08 8.88
N THR A 121 -17.56 10.75 8.51
CA THR A 121 -17.22 10.93 7.09
C THR A 121 -17.19 9.56 6.41
N PRO A 122 -17.80 9.39 5.23
CA PRO A 122 -17.77 8.13 4.52
C PRO A 122 -16.36 7.83 3.99
N VAL A 123 -15.87 6.64 4.27
CA VAL A 123 -14.67 6.07 3.65
C VAL A 123 -15.04 5.57 2.27
N ILE A 124 -14.31 6.04 1.26
CA ILE A 124 -14.49 5.62 -0.12
C ILE A 124 -13.39 4.61 -0.45
N ILE A 125 -13.78 3.39 -0.83
CA ILE A 125 -12.88 2.40 -1.39
C ILE A 125 -13.20 2.30 -2.88
N ARG A 126 -12.18 2.44 -3.73
CA ARG A 126 -12.30 2.19 -5.17
C ARG A 126 -11.57 0.92 -5.51
N ILE A 127 -12.28 0.00 -6.15
CA ILE A 127 -11.71 -1.27 -6.56
C ILE A 127 -10.98 -1.04 -7.88
N ASP A 128 -9.66 -1.12 -7.85
CA ASP A 128 -8.83 -0.87 -9.02
C ASP A 128 -7.53 -1.67 -8.91
N GLN A 129 -6.79 -1.78 -10.01
CA GLN A 129 -5.47 -2.39 -9.98
C GLN A 129 -4.47 -1.40 -9.33
N PRO A 130 -3.48 -1.90 -8.57
CA PRO A 130 -2.41 -1.08 -8.04
C PRO A 130 -1.29 -0.81 -9.07
N TYR A 131 -1.45 -1.23 -10.32
CA TYR A 131 -0.58 -0.90 -11.45
C TYR A 131 -1.37 -0.35 -12.64
N ARG A 132 -0.67 0.31 -13.58
CA ARG A 132 -1.23 0.75 -14.87
C ARG A 132 -0.34 0.29 -16.00
N VAL A 133 -0.96 -0.04 -17.14
CA VAL A 133 -0.29 -0.16 -18.44
C VAL A 133 -0.99 0.77 -19.41
N GLU A 134 -0.26 1.76 -19.91
CA GLU A 134 -0.82 2.81 -20.76
C GLU A 134 0.06 3.06 -21.98
N SER A 135 -0.56 3.40 -23.10
CA SER A 135 0.17 3.90 -24.27
C SER A 135 0.83 5.23 -23.93
N PHE A 136 2.13 5.33 -24.20
CA PHE A 136 2.93 6.52 -23.92
C PHE A 136 3.85 6.80 -25.10
N VAL A 137 3.91 8.06 -25.53
CA VAL A 137 4.80 8.49 -26.62
C VAL A 137 5.84 9.45 -26.06
N SER A 138 7.11 9.18 -26.32
CA SER A 138 8.23 10.06 -25.96
C SER A 138 9.31 10.01 -27.02
N GLU A 139 9.79 11.18 -27.43
CA GLU A 139 10.85 11.33 -28.45
C GLU A 139 10.59 10.48 -29.72
N GLY A 140 9.35 10.46 -30.20
CA GLY A 140 8.94 9.69 -31.38
C GLY A 140 8.82 8.17 -31.18
N ASN A 141 9.04 7.67 -29.97
CA ASN A 141 8.90 6.26 -29.62
C ASN A 141 7.57 6.01 -28.92
N SER A 142 6.86 4.96 -29.33
CA SER A 142 5.64 4.48 -28.66
C SER A 142 5.98 3.35 -27.68
N PHE A 143 5.49 3.46 -26.46
CA PHE A 143 5.70 2.50 -25.38
C PHE A 143 4.37 2.02 -24.79
N GLN A 144 4.42 0.84 -24.18
CA GLN A 144 3.51 0.46 -23.11
C GLN A 144 4.19 0.82 -21.79
N LYS A 145 3.78 1.94 -21.20
CA LYS A 145 4.33 2.45 -19.95
C LYS A 145 3.67 1.73 -18.78
N VAL A 146 4.49 1.19 -17.88
CA VAL A 146 4.07 0.45 -16.69
C VAL A 146 4.45 1.22 -15.44
N THR A 147 3.50 1.38 -14.52
CA THR A 147 3.69 2.02 -13.22
C THR A 147 3.03 1.19 -12.12
N GLY A 148 3.53 1.31 -10.88
CA GLY A 148 2.87 0.75 -9.69
C GLY A 148 3.24 -0.70 -9.34
N ARG A 149 2.33 -1.38 -8.65
CA ARG A 149 2.52 -2.73 -8.11
C ARG A 149 1.71 -3.74 -8.92
N ILE A 150 2.38 -4.56 -9.71
CA ILE A 150 1.81 -5.69 -10.44
C ILE A 150 1.41 -6.76 -9.43
N ASN A 151 0.13 -7.04 -9.33
CA ASN A 151 -0.50 -7.95 -8.37
C ASN A 151 -1.29 -9.08 -9.06
N THR A 152 -1.24 -9.13 -10.38
CA THR A 152 -1.77 -10.19 -11.23
C THR A 152 -0.74 -10.52 -12.30
N ASP A 153 -0.82 -11.72 -12.87
CA ASP A 153 0.10 -12.11 -13.94
C ASP A 153 0.08 -11.11 -15.09
N LEU A 154 1.28 -10.75 -15.57
CA LEU A 154 1.46 -9.80 -16.67
C LEU A 154 2.54 -10.35 -17.60
N THR A 155 2.31 -10.27 -18.91
CA THR A 155 3.25 -10.72 -19.93
C THR A 155 3.74 -9.55 -20.76
N PHE A 156 5.05 -9.41 -20.87
CA PHE A 156 5.72 -8.52 -21.81
C PHE A 156 6.10 -9.24 -23.06
N THR A 157 5.49 -8.81 -24.15
CA THR A 157 5.67 -9.37 -25.47
C THR A 157 6.75 -8.61 -26.26
N LYS A 158 7.45 -9.31 -27.14
CA LYS A 158 8.60 -8.74 -27.87
C LYS A 158 8.23 -7.72 -28.96
N ASP A 159 6.97 -7.67 -29.37
CA ASP A 159 6.43 -6.75 -30.38
C ASP A 159 6.20 -5.33 -29.82
N LYS A 160 6.37 -5.13 -28.51
CA LYS A 160 6.14 -3.85 -27.84
C LYS A 160 7.40 -3.35 -27.15
N LYS A 161 7.55 -2.02 -27.09
CA LYS A 161 8.51 -1.37 -26.20
C LYS A 161 7.85 -1.17 -24.84
N TRP A 162 8.37 -1.83 -23.81
CA TRP A 162 7.87 -1.68 -22.45
C TRP A 162 8.67 -0.61 -21.72
N LEU A 163 8.01 0.37 -21.10
CA LEU A 163 8.68 1.44 -20.34
C LEU A 163 8.29 1.37 -18.87
N MET A 164 9.23 0.98 -18.02
CA MET A 164 9.10 1.05 -16.57
C MET A 164 9.26 2.49 -16.12
N ASP A 165 8.25 3.05 -15.47
CA ASP A 165 8.29 4.40 -14.93
C ASP A 165 8.17 4.34 -13.41
N SER A 166 9.19 4.85 -12.73
CA SER A 166 9.35 4.82 -11.27
C SER A 166 9.57 3.38 -10.74
N VAL A 167 9.31 3.15 -9.44
CA VAL A 167 9.45 1.81 -8.85
C VAL A 167 8.27 0.95 -9.30
N VAL A 168 8.54 -0.03 -10.15
CA VAL A 168 7.56 -1.07 -10.50
C VAL A 168 7.87 -2.32 -9.70
N SER A 169 6.87 -2.85 -9.00
CA SER A 169 7.03 -4.05 -8.18
C SER A 169 6.08 -5.15 -8.61
N VAL A 170 6.50 -6.40 -8.51
CA VAL A 170 5.65 -7.59 -8.67
C VAL A 170 5.43 -8.16 -7.28
N SER A 171 4.17 -8.30 -6.91
CA SER A 171 3.73 -8.68 -5.56
C SER A 171 3.31 -10.14 -5.46
N GLU A 172 3.16 -10.61 -4.23
CA GLU A 172 2.86 -12.01 -3.91
C GLU A 172 1.72 -12.57 -4.76
N GLY A 173 1.93 -13.79 -5.28
CA GLY A 173 0.95 -14.48 -6.12
C GLY A 173 0.98 -14.09 -7.60
N ALA A 174 1.67 -13.01 -7.97
CA ALA A 174 1.80 -12.57 -9.37
C ALA A 174 3.12 -13.02 -10.01
N THR A 175 3.04 -13.27 -11.32
CA THR A 175 4.18 -13.58 -12.19
C THR A 175 4.32 -12.55 -13.30
N LEU A 176 5.46 -11.89 -13.37
CA LEU A 176 5.86 -11.11 -14.54
C LEU A 176 6.60 -12.00 -15.53
N THR A 177 5.97 -12.30 -16.66
CA THR A 177 6.59 -13.05 -17.75
C THR A 177 7.13 -12.09 -18.81
N ILE A 178 8.35 -12.32 -19.30
CA ILE A 178 8.98 -11.52 -20.33
C ILE A 178 9.42 -12.45 -21.45
N GLU A 179 8.84 -12.29 -22.63
CA GLU A 179 9.16 -13.12 -23.79
C GLU A 179 10.60 -12.92 -24.25
N ALA A 180 11.22 -13.99 -24.77
CA ALA A 180 12.55 -13.93 -25.36
C ALA A 180 12.63 -12.85 -26.46
N GLY A 181 13.74 -12.11 -26.48
CA GLY A 181 13.97 -11.00 -27.42
C GLY A 181 13.28 -9.68 -27.03
N THR A 182 12.58 -9.62 -25.91
CA THR A 182 11.97 -8.38 -25.42
C THR A 182 13.02 -7.41 -24.87
N THR A 183 12.89 -6.13 -25.23
CA THR A 183 13.64 -5.03 -24.60
C THR A 183 12.71 -4.24 -23.68
N VAL A 184 13.08 -4.15 -22.40
CA VAL A 184 12.40 -3.37 -21.37
C VAL A 184 13.22 -2.13 -21.06
N TYR A 185 12.61 -0.97 -21.24
CA TYR A 185 13.21 0.33 -21.00
C TYR A 185 12.85 0.85 -19.61
N PHE A 186 13.75 1.57 -18.98
CA PHE A 186 13.53 2.23 -17.69
C PHE A 186 13.62 3.73 -17.86
N ARG A 187 12.56 4.43 -17.44
CA ARG A 187 12.48 5.88 -17.52
C ARG A 187 13.57 6.51 -16.66
N THR A 188 14.31 7.42 -17.26
CA THR A 188 15.33 8.20 -16.57
C THR A 188 14.75 9.47 -15.94
N PHE A 189 15.42 9.95 -14.89
CA PHE A 189 15.06 11.19 -14.21
C PHE A 189 16.31 12.00 -13.94
N SER A 190 16.26 13.31 -14.21
CA SER A 190 17.33 14.25 -13.84
C SER A 190 17.43 14.46 -12.33
N ASN A 191 16.31 14.36 -11.62
CA ASN A 191 16.28 14.42 -10.16
C ASN A 191 16.94 13.16 -9.57
N SER A 192 17.88 13.33 -8.64
CA SER A 192 18.61 12.25 -7.97
C SER A 192 17.72 11.37 -7.10
N ASP A 193 16.65 11.93 -6.55
CA ASP A 193 15.74 11.27 -5.60
C ASP A 193 14.67 10.43 -6.30
N LYS A 194 14.57 10.54 -7.64
CA LYS A 194 13.66 9.75 -8.47
C LYS A 194 14.44 8.75 -9.31
N LEU A 195 13.95 7.51 -9.35
CA LEU A 195 14.51 6.48 -10.21
C LEU A 195 13.43 5.50 -10.65
N SER A 196 13.68 4.85 -11.79
CA SER A 196 12.95 3.65 -12.18
C SER A 196 13.72 2.39 -11.76
N ARG A 197 13.01 1.35 -11.32
CA ARG A 197 13.59 0.02 -11.04
C ARG A 197 12.50 -1.05 -11.06
N LEU A 198 12.91 -2.30 -11.25
CA LEU A 198 12.03 -3.46 -11.17
C LEU A 198 12.31 -4.23 -9.88
N VAL A 199 11.26 -4.52 -9.12
CA VAL A 199 11.35 -5.24 -7.85
C VAL A 199 10.44 -6.45 -7.86
N ILE A 200 10.99 -7.64 -7.62
CA ILE A 200 10.22 -8.86 -7.39
C ILE A 200 10.18 -9.09 -5.89
N THR A 201 9.00 -9.01 -5.28
CA THR A 201 8.86 -9.16 -3.82
C THR A 201 8.68 -10.62 -3.42
N ARG A 202 8.71 -10.88 -2.11
CA ARG A 202 8.43 -12.23 -1.58
C ARG A 202 7.13 -12.79 -2.13
N GLY A 203 7.17 -14.06 -2.55
CA GLY A 203 6.02 -14.77 -3.10
C GLY A 203 5.64 -14.38 -4.54
N ALA A 204 6.33 -13.41 -5.14
CA ALA A 204 6.17 -13.02 -6.53
C ALA A 204 7.19 -13.75 -7.42
N ARG A 205 6.97 -13.75 -8.73
CA ARG A 205 7.88 -14.37 -9.70
C ARG A 205 8.21 -13.49 -10.89
N ILE A 206 9.40 -13.69 -11.44
CA ILE A 206 9.79 -13.20 -12.77
C ILE A 206 10.20 -14.37 -13.66
N ILE A 207 9.62 -14.49 -14.84
CA ILE A 207 10.02 -15.46 -15.86
C ILE A 207 10.59 -14.67 -17.04
N ALA A 208 11.90 -14.44 -17.01
CA ALA A 208 12.66 -13.84 -18.10
C ALA A 208 13.59 -14.92 -18.68
N ASP A 209 13.02 -15.75 -19.55
CA ASP A 209 13.69 -16.90 -20.14
C ASP A 209 14.04 -16.63 -21.61
N GLY A 210 15.07 -15.80 -21.80
CA GLY A 210 15.62 -15.49 -23.12
C GLY A 210 16.39 -16.66 -23.72
N THR A 211 16.89 -16.48 -24.94
CA THR A 211 17.81 -17.43 -25.58
C THR A 211 19.07 -16.71 -26.02
N ARG A 212 20.10 -17.47 -26.42
CA ARG A 212 21.34 -16.89 -26.97
C ARG A 212 21.06 -15.95 -28.15
N ASP A 213 20.13 -16.34 -29.03
CA ASP A 213 19.80 -15.59 -30.25
C ASP A 213 18.76 -14.49 -30.00
N GLN A 214 18.00 -14.61 -28.90
CA GLN A 214 16.95 -13.67 -28.50
C GLN A 214 17.08 -13.36 -27.00
N PRO A 215 18.15 -12.67 -26.57
CA PRO A 215 18.32 -12.29 -25.18
C PRO A 215 17.26 -11.28 -24.77
N ILE A 216 16.91 -11.27 -23.49
CA ILE A 216 16.06 -10.23 -22.89
C ILE A 216 16.96 -9.10 -22.41
N VAL A 217 16.62 -7.85 -22.77
CA VAL A 217 17.44 -6.67 -22.44
C VAL A 217 16.65 -5.73 -21.53
N PHE A 218 17.19 -5.42 -20.35
CA PHE A 218 16.71 -4.37 -19.46
C PHE A 218 17.67 -3.18 -19.55
N THR A 219 17.18 -2.02 -19.97
CA THR A 219 18.07 -0.88 -20.32
C THR A 219 17.44 0.49 -20.06
N SER A 220 18.25 1.54 -20.15
CA SER A 220 17.82 2.94 -20.03
C SER A 220 16.95 3.36 -21.22
N ASP A 221 15.95 4.23 -21.01
CA ASP A 221 15.22 4.84 -22.13
C ASP A 221 16.12 5.76 -23.00
N GLN A 222 17.22 6.28 -22.44
CA GLN A 222 18.17 7.15 -23.14
C GLN A 222 19.01 6.43 -24.19
N VAL A 223 18.97 5.09 -24.28
CA VAL A 223 19.63 4.37 -25.37
C VAL A 223 19.03 4.74 -26.73
N LEU A 224 17.73 5.08 -26.75
CA LEU A 224 17.00 5.43 -27.97
C LEU A 224 17.42 6.78 -28.54
N SER A 225 18.01 7.65 -27.71
CA SER A 225 18.54 8.96 -28.11
C SER A 225 20.08 8.98 -28.15
N GLY A 226 20.74 7.85 -27.89
CA GLY A 226 22.20 7.73 -27.85
C GLY A 226 22.86 8.43 -26.66
N LYS A 227 22.10 8.69 -25.58
CA LYS A 227 22.54 9.46 -24.40
C LYS A 227 22.61 8.61 -23.12
N ALA A 228 22.46 7.30 -23.22
CA ALA A 228 22.48 6.43 -22.05
C ALA A 228 23.80 6.51 -21.29
N THR A 229 23.70 6.58 -19.96
CA THR A 229 24.85 6.61 -19.06
C THR A 229 24.67 5.63 -17.92
N ARG A 230 25.79 5.16 -17.35
CA ARG A 230 25.73 4.32 -16.15
C ARG A 230 24.99 5.03 -15.02
N GLY A 231 24.10 4.32 -14.32
CA GLY A 231 23.30 4.90 -13.24
C GLY A 231 22.08 5.70 -13.72
N ASP A 232 21.62 5.46 -14.94
CA ASP A 232 20.38 6.02 -15.48
C ASP A 232 19.14 5.53 -14.71
N TRP A 233 19.17 4.28 -14.25
CA TRP A 233 18.08 3.63 -13.50
C TRP A 233 18.62 2.67 -12.42
N GLY A 234 17.72 2.15 -11.57
CA GLY A 234 18.11 1.44 -10.34
C GLY A 234 18.65 0.02 -10.53
N GLY A 235 18.18 -0.73 -11.52
CA GLY A 235 18.46 -2.17 -11.69
C GLY A 235 17.29 -3.07 -11.25
N LEU A 236 17.56 -4.38 -11.20
CA LEU A 236 16.61 -5.42 -10.81
C LEU A 236 16.88 -5.89 -9.38
N SER A 237 15.86 -5.89 -8.52
CA SER A 237 15.94 -6.47 -7.18
C SER A 237 14.96 -7.62 -7.03
N ILE A 238 15.42 -8.76 -6.51
CA ILE A 238 14.60 -9.92 -6.15
C ILE A 238 14.74 -10.15 -4.64
N PHE A 239 13.60 -10.09 -3.95
CA PHE A 239 13.49 -10.29 -2.51
C PHE A 239 12.74 -11.60 -2.25
N GLY A 240 13.47 -12.65 -1.87
CA GLY A 240 12.92 -13.97 -1.63
C GLY A 240 12.63 -14.27 -0.17
N SER A 241 12.14 -15.49 0.08
CA SER A 241 11.73 -15.98 1.40
C SER A 241 12.67 -17.05 2.00
N ALA A 242 13.86 -17.22 1.43
CA ALA A 242 14.87 -18.13 1.94
C ALA A 242 15.65 -17.55 3.13
N ALA A 243 16.37 -18.42 3.84
CA ALA A 243 17.11 -18.04 5.03
C ALA A 243 18.23 -17.04 4.71
N THR A 244 18.45 -16.11 5.64
CA THR A 244 19.53 -15.12 5.59
C THR A 244 20.25 -15.06 6.94
N ASN A 245 21.44 -14.50 6.96
CA ASN A 245 22.18 -14.21 8.19
C ASN A 245 21.72 -12.92 8.90
N ALA A 246 20.70 -12.22 8.37
CA ALA A 246 20.21 -10.95 8.89
C ALA A 246 18.86 -11.08 9.64
N GLY A 247 18.25 -12.26 9.63
CA GLY A 247 16.97 -12.54 10.28
C GLY A 247 15.93 -13.15 9.35
N SER A 248 14.76 -13.47 9.91
CA SER A 248 13.64 -14.11 9.22
C SER A 248 12.73 -13.13 8.47
N THR A 249 12.77 -11.84 8.80
CA THR A 249 12.09 -10.77 8.06
C THR A 249 12.89 -9.49 8.22
N VAL A 250 13.55 -9.10 7.13
CA VAL A 250 14.41 -7.91 7.06
C VAL A 250 13.80 -6.94 6.05
N VAL A 251 13.85 -5.64 6.35
CA VAL A 251 13.39 -4.59 5.43
C VAL A 251 14.62 -3.93 4.79
N LEU A 252 14.65 -3.88 3.46
CA LEU A 252 15.67 -3.18 2.68
C LEU A 252 15.00 -2.41 1.55
N ASN A 253 15.31 -1.11 1.45
CA ASN A 253 14.77 -0.22 0.40
C ASN A 253 13.23 -0.26 0.25
N GLY A 254 12.52 -0.44 1.37
CA GLY A 254 11.06 -0.53 1.44
C GLY A 254 10.47 -1.93 1.21
N PHE A 255 11.30 -2.96 0.99
CA PHE A 255 10.84 -4.32 0.68
C PHE A 255 11.33 -5.34 1.71
N ARG A 256 10.47 -6.32 2.00
CA ARG A 256 10.78 -7.41 2.93
C ARG A 256 11.46 -8.57 2.22
N TYR A 257 12.49 -9.14 2.84
CA TYR A 257 13.11 -10.41 2.43
C TYR A 257 13.48 -11.27 3.64
N GLY A 258 13.88 -12.50 3.37
CA GLY A 258 14.21 -13.48 4.40
C GLY A 258 13.02 -14.33 4.81
N GLY A 259 13.32 -15.43 5.48
CA GLY A 259 12.35 -16.41 5.92
C GLY A 259 13.03 -17.75 6.17
N THR A 260 12.29 -18.84 6.05
CA THR A 260 12.79 -20.21 6.25
C THR A 260 12.67 -21.07 4.99
N LEU A 261 12.03 -20.56 3.93
CA LEU A 261 11.69 -21.33 2.74
C LEU A 261 12.85 -21.35 1.74
N ASN A 262 13.83 -22.20 2.03
CA ASN A 262 15.06 -22.34 1.25
C ASN A 262 14.85 -22.81 -0.20
N SER A 263 13.77 -23.53 -0.47
CA SER A 263 13.39 -24.03 -1.81
C SER A 263 12.47 -23.07 -2.56
N GLU A 264 12.22 -21.86 -2.05
CA GLU A 264 11.39 -20.86 -2.70
C GLU A 264 11.92 -20.55 -4.12
N ASN A 265 10.99 -20.26 -5.03
CA ASN A 265 11.29 -20.01 -6.44
C ASN A 265 10.71 -18.66 -6.84
N SER A 266 11.59 -17.66 -6.97
CA SER A 266 11.29 -16.31 -7.44
C SER A 266 11.35 -16.21 -8.97
N GLY A 267 11.63 -17.32 -9.66
CA GLY A 267 11.50 -17.48 -11.10
C GLY A 267 12.81 -17.80 -11.82
N THR A 268 12.97 -17.27 -13.03
CA THR A 268 14.12 -17.55 -13.90
C THR A 268 14.58 -16.27 -14.58
N LEU A 269 15.89 -16.02 -14.52
CA LEU A 269 16.60 -15.06 -15.34
C LEU A 269 17.58 -15.83 -16.20
N ARG A 270 17.30 -16.00 -17.49
CA ARG A 270 18.16 -16.74 -18.42
C ARG A 270 18.39 -15.96 -19.70
N PHE A 271 19.66 -15.84 -20.13
CA PHE A 271 20.07 -14.98 -21.26
C PHE A 271 19.52 -13.55 -21.12
N VAL A 272 19.81 -12.95 -19.96
CA VAL A 272 19.36 -11.62 -19.58
C VAL A 272 20.55 -10.65 -19.58
N ARG A 273 20.37 -9.48 -20.18
CA ARG A 273 21.33 -8.37 -20.11
C ARG A 273 20.71 -7.18 -19.39
N VAL A 274 21.39 -6.69 -18.36
CA VAL A 274 21.00 -5.49 -17.62
C VAL A 274 22.04 -4.41 -17.87
N GLU A 275 21.61 -3.30 -18.45
CA GLU A 275 22.47 -2.23 -18.95
C GLU A 275 22.22 -0.91 -18.22
N TYR A 276 23.25 -0.08 -18.03
CA TYR A 276 23.14 1.32 -17.57
C TYR A 276 22.47 1.51 -16.18
N SER A 277 22.48 0.46 -15.35
CA SER A 277 21.84 0.42 -14.03
C SER A 277 22.69 1.05 -12.91
N GLY A 278 22.21 1.01 -11.67
CA GLY A 278 22.97 1.37 -10.46
C GLY A 278 22.70 2.75 -9.88
N LYS A 279 21.63 3.44 -10.30
CA LYS A 279 21.22 4.73 -9.72
C LYS A 279 20.96 4.61 -8.21
N GLY A 280 21.33 5.64 -7.44
CA GLY A 280 21.02 5.70 -6.00
C GLY A 280 21.75 4.65 -5.15
N GLY A 281 22.88 4.13 -5.63
CA GLY A 281 23.63 3.08 -4.93
C GLY A 281 23.03 1.68 -5.04
N LEU A 282 22.02 1.50 -5.89
CA LEU A 282 21.47 0.18 -6.23
C LEU A 282 22.44 -0.60 -7.14
N HIS A 283 22.07 -1.81 -7.52
CA HIS A 283 22.93 -2.76 -8.24
C HIS A 283 22.25 -3.20 -9.53
N SER A 284 23.03 -3.75 -10.46
CA SER A 284 22.43 -4.27 -11.69
C SER A 284 21.45 -5.42 -11.42
N LEU A 285 21.88 -6.38 -10.60
CA LEU A 285 21.02 -7.41 -10.02
C LEU A 285 21.27 -7.53 -8.51
N GLU A 286 20.20 -7.42 -7.72
CA GLU A 286 20.21 -7.68 -6.28
C GLU A 286 19.37 -8.93 -5.98
N LEU A 287 19.98 -9.90 -5.31
CA LEU A 287 19.36 -11.16 -4.86
C LEU A 287 19.41 -11.20 -3.34
N SER A 288 18.29 -10.89 -2.68
CA SER A 288 18.20 -10.85 -1.22
C SER A 288 17.28 -11.95 -0.70
N GLY A 289 17.82 -12.92 0.02
CA GLY A 289 17.06 -14.06 0.55
C GLY A 289 16.37 -14.91 -0.53
N VAL A 290 16.94 -14.97 -1.74
CA VAL A 290 16.35 -15.69 -2.88
C VAL A 290 16.53 -17.20 -2.70
N GLY A 291 15.44 -17.97 -2.83
CA GLY A 291 15.47 -19.43 -2.67
C GLY A 291 16.10 -20.17 -3.84
N GLY A 292 16.53 -21.41 -3.57
CA GLY A 292 17.25 -22.27 -4.52
C GLY A 292 16.39 -22.89 -5.62
N GLY A 293 15.08 -22.62 -5.65
CA GLY A 293 14.27 -22.91 -6.82
C GLY A 293 14.44 -21.87 -7.94
N THR A 294 15.03 -20.72 -7.63
CA THR A 294 15.28 -19.63 -8.58
C THR A 294 16.53 -19.91 -9.40
N LYS A 295 16.47 -19.67 -10.72
CA LYS A 295 17.59 -19.85 -11.64
C LYS A 295 18.10 -18.53 -12.19
N VAL A 296 19.41 -18.32 -12.13
CA VAL A 296 20.07 -17.17 -12.77
C VAL A 296 21.21 -17.67 -13.66
N GLU A 297 20.96 -17.74 -14.96
CA GLU A 297 21.87 -18.34 -15.95
C GLU A 297 22.17 -17.35 -17.08
N TYR A 298 23.41 -17.30 -17.57
CA TYR A 298 23.82 -16.42 -18.68
C TYR A 298 23.42 -14.94 -18.48
N TYR A 299 23.61 -14.44 -17.27
CA TYR A 299 23.37 -13.05 -16.92
C TYR A 299 24.55 -12.16 -17.32
N GLN A 300 24.27 -11.02 -17.95
CA GLN A 300 25.26 -10.00 -18.27
C GLN A 300 24.87 -8.67 -17.64
N SER A 301 25.82 -8.01 -16.98
CA SER A 301 25.73 -6.60 -16.61
C SER A 301 26.59 -5.77 -17.56
N PHE A 302 26.08 -4.63 -18.02
CA PHE A 302 26.81 -3.70 -18.88
C PHE A 302 26.65 -2.27 -18.36
N GLU A 303 27.74 -1.50 -18.25
CA GLU A 303 27.72 -0.10 -17.83
C GLU A 303 26.91 0.15 -16.54
N SER A 304 27.00 -0.73 -15.54
CA SER A 304 26.38 -0.48 -14.24
C SER A 304 27.25 0.47 -13.41
N TYR A 305 26.62 1.43 -12.73
CA TYR A 305 27.31 2.35 -11.83
C TYR A 305 27.83 1.65 -10.55
N ASN A 306 27.32 0.46 -10.23
CA ASN A 306 27.65 -0.27 -9.01
C ASN A 306 27.84 -1.77 -9.33
N ASN A 307 27.72 -2.66 -8.33
CA ASN A 307 27.94 -4.09 -8.50
C ASN A 307 27.07 -4.69 -9.61
N ALA A 308 27.68 -5.57 -10.41
CA ALA A 308 26.99 -6.37 -11.42
C ALA A 308 25.96 -7.32 -10.80
N VAL A 309 26.32 -7.98 -9.70
CA VAL A 309 25.42 -8.83 -8.90
C VAL A 309 25.72 -8.61 -7.42
N ARG A 310 24.69 -8.40 -6.62
CA ARG A 310 24.75 -8.34 -5.15
C ARG A 310 23.90 -9.46 -4.58
N VAL A 311 24.48 -10.30 -3.72
CA VAL A 311 23.76 -11.38 -3.04
C VAL A 311 23.75 -11.11 -1.52
N ARG A 312 22.58 -11.29 -0.89
CA ARG A 312 22.37 -11.13 0.56
C ARG A 312 21.62 -12.34 1.11
N GLY A 313 22.37 -13.36 1.54
CA GLY A 313 21.79 -14.64 1.96
C GLY A 313 21.06 -15.36 0.83
N GLY A 314 20.19 -16.31 1.18
CA GLY A 314 19.47 -17.15 0.22
C GLY A 314 20.24 -18.39 -0.22
N ARG A 315 19.71 -19.07 -1.23
CA ARG A 315 20.22 -20.34 -1.80
C ARG A 315 20.10 -20.41 -3.33
N VAL A 316 19.94 -19.26 -3.98
CA VAL A 316 19.84 -19.14 -5.45
C VAL A 316 21.00 -19.85 -6.16
N SER A 317 20.68 -20.48 -7.30
CA SER A 317 21.62 -21.20 -8.16
C SER A 317 21.79 -20.54 -9.52
#